data_AF-A0A4V3ATN8-F1
#
_entry.id   AF-A0A4V3ATN8-F1
#
_cell.length_a   1.000
_cell.length_b   1.000
_cell.length_c   1.000
_cell.angle_alpha   90.00
_cell.angle_beta   90.00
_cell.angle_gamma   90.00
#
_symmetry.space_group_name_H-M   'P 1'
#
loop_
_entity.id
_entity.type
_entity.pdbx_description
1 polymer ?
#
loop_
_entity_poly.entity_id
_entity_poly.type
_entity_poly.pdbx_seq_one_letter_code
_entity_poly.pdbx_strand_id
1 'polypeptide(L)'
;MGKYIVLTNKDTFQTSLENDGLEPVETYHFYFFDKLKAKYTIAKVLDEKIKIKLFEEFEGKEYVNHIGVKFFERFETIEAAREELNEIVKASGNSVDSVNSKLVKSSEVAV
;
A
#
# COMPACT_ATOMS: atom_id res chain seq x y z
N MET A 1 -18.69 -4.21 6.86
CA MET A 1 -17.55 -4.73 6.07
C MET A 1 -16.83 -3.53 5.51
N GLY A 2 -15.58 -3.31 5.94
CA GLY A 2 -14.79 -2.16 5.51
C GLY A 2 -14.70 -2.11 3.99
N LYS A 3 -14.74 -0.91 3.40
CA LYS A 3 -14.75 -0.72 1.93
C LYS A 3 -13.35 -0.53 1.39
N TYR A 4 -12.41 -0.10 2.20
CA TYR A 4 -11.07 0.29 1.77
C TYR A 4 -10.02 -0.73 2.24
N ILE A 5 -8.93 -0.83 1.47
CA ILE A 5 -7.71 -1.56 1.81
C ILE A 5 -6.51 -0.65 1.55
N VAL A 6 -5.41 -0.94 2.22
CA VAL A 6 -4.11 -0.33 1.95
C VAL A 6 -3.21 -1.34 1.26
N LEU A 7 -2.70 -0.96 0.09
CA LEU A 7 -1.74 -1.73 -0.68
C LEU A 7 -0.37 -1.10 -0.55
N THR A 8 0.66 -1.95 -0.47
CA THR A 8 2.04 -1.53 -0.28
C THR A 8 2.87 -2.00 -1.47
N ASN A 9 3.66 -1.10 -2.03
CA ASN A 9 4.64 -1.37 -3.07
C ASN A 9 6.01 -0.92 -2.56
N LYS A 10 7.00 -1.80 -2.60
CA LYS A 10 8.40 -1.55 -2.19
C LYS A 10 9.33 -2.19 -3.21
N ASP A 11 10.62 -1.87 -3.14
CA ASP A 11 11.61 -2.43 -4.07
C ASP A 11 11.62 -3.97 -4.08
N THR A 12 11.32 -4.59 -2.93
CA THR A 12 11.28 -6.05 -2.79
C THR A 12 9.99 -6.68 -3.32
N PHE A 13 8.86 -5.96 -3.29
CA PHE A 13 7.60 -6.48 -3.82
C PHE A 13 6.65 -5.40 -4.34
N GLN A 14 5.97 -5.70 -5.44
CA GLN A 14 5.01 -4.83 -6.10
C GLN A 14 3.65 -5.53 -6.18
N THR A 15 2.57 -4.77 -6.03
CA THR A 15 1.19 -5.22 -6.20
C THR A 15 0.63 -4.64 -7.49
N SER A 16 0.02 -5.47 -8.34
CA SER A 16 -0.71 -4.98 -9.51
C SER A 16 -2.14 -4.59 -9.14
N LEU A 17 -2.50 -3.38 -9.55
CA LEU A 17 -3.81 -2.76 -9.40
C LEU A 17 -4.68 -2.90 -10.66
N GLU A 18 -4.16 -3.52 -11.72
CA GLU A 18 -4.85 -3.72 -13.00
C GLU A 18 -5.94 -4.80 -12.86
N ASN A 19 -7.07 -4.45 -12.23
CA ASN A 19 -8.25 -5.31 -12.15
C ASN A 19 -9.53 -4.49 -11.91
N ASP A 20 -10.66 -5.03 -12.36
CA ASP A 20 -11.97 -4.35 -12.25
C ASP A 20 -12.57 -4.40 -10.83
N GLY A 21 -11.90 -5.05 -9.88
CA GLY A 21 -12.40 -5.24 -8.52
C GLY A 21 -11.81 -4.29 -7.48
N LEU A 22 -10.81 -3.49 -7.86
CA LEU A 22 -10.22 -2.45 -7.03
C LEU A 22 -10.32 -1.10 -7.72
N GLU A 23 -10.74 -0.10 -6.97
CA GLU A 23 -10.74 1.29 -7.39
C GLU A 23 -9.70 2.03 -6.54
N PRO A 24 -8.49 2.29 -7.06
CA PRO A 24 -7.52 3.15 -6.40
C PRO A 24 -8.11 4.52 -6.09
N VAL A 25 -7.94 5.00 -4.87
CA VAL A 25 -8.50 6.28 -4.41
C VAL A 25 -7.40 7.28 -4.13
N GLU A 26 -6.36 6.84 -3.41
CA GLU A 26 -5.24 7.71 -3.02
C GLU A 26 -3.93 6.94 -3.03
N THR A 27 -2.87 7.58 -3.51
CA THR A 27 -1.52 7.05 -3.43
C THR A 27 -0.65 7.98 -2.63
N TYR A 28 0.21 7.39 -1.81
CA TYR A 28 1.15 8.06 -0.93
C TYR A 28 2.55 7.51 -1.16
N HIS A 29 3.52 8.40 -1.21
CA HIS A 29 4.93 8.07 -1.32
C HIS A 29 5.58 8.23 0.05
N PHE A 30 6.10 7.12 0.57
CA PHE A 30 6.85 7.09 1.80
C PHE A 30 8.33 7.25 1.52
N TYR A 31 8.88 8.33 2.03
CA TYR A 31 10.29 8.65 1.98
C TYR A 31 10.91 8.44 3.35
N PHE A 32 12.13 7.90 3.34
CA PHE A 32 13.02 7.92 4.50
C PHE A 32 14.26 8.72 4.10
N PHE A 33 14.47 9.87 4.75
CA PHE A 33 15.24 10.98 4.18
C PHE A 33 14.69 11.34 2.79
N ASP A 34 15.54 11.48 1.78
CA ASP A 34 15.14 11.78 0.40
C ASP A 34 14.95 10.53 -0.47
N LYS A 35 14.98 9.33 0.13
CA LYS A 35 14.85 8.07 -0.60
C LYS A 35 13.41 7.55 -0.51
N LEU A 36 12.77 7.36 -1.65
CA LEU A 36 11.50 6.65 -1.74
C LEU A 36 11.71 5.20 -1.27
N LYS A 37 10.96 4.78 -0.26
CA LYS A 37 11.05 3.45 0.35
C LYS A 37 9.83 2.59 0.07
N ALA A 38 8.67 3.23 -0.05
CA ALA A 38 7.43 2.53 -0.35
C ALA A 38 6.45 3.47 -1.04
N LYS A 39 5.53 2.89 -1.81
CA LYS A 39 4.31 3.54 -2.24
C LYS A 39 3.14 2.83 -1.60
N TYR A 40 2.26 3.58 -0.96
CA TYR A 40 1.05 3.07 -0.36
C TYR A 40 -0.16 3.54 -1.15
N THR A 41 -1.03 2.63 -1.57
CA THR A 41 -2.25 2.97 -2.29
C THR A 41 -3.46 2.54 -1.48
N ILE A 42 -4.31 3.50 -1.12
CA ILE A 42 -5.63 3.23 -0.59
C ILE A 42 -6.52 2.89 -1.78
N ALA A 43 -7.10 1.69 -1.79
CA ALA A 43 -8.03 1.25 -2.80
C ALA A 43 -9.37 0.89 -2.18
N LYS A 44 -10.45 1.22 -2.87
CA LYS A 44 -11.80 0.76 -2.56
C LYS A 44 -12.02 -0.58 -3.23
N VAL A 45 -12.56 -1.52 -2.48
CA VAL A 45 -12.85 -2.87 -2.97
C VAL A 45 -14.26 -2.88 -3.54
N LEU A 46 -14.35 -3.20 -4.83
CA LEU A 46 -15.59 -3.35 -5.58
C LEU A 46 -16.07 -4.81 -5.61
N ASP A 47 -15.14 -5.76 -5.60
CA ASP A 47 -15.43 -7.20 -5.53
C ASP A 47 -14.48 -7.92 -4.56
N GLU A 48 -15.06 -8.63 -3.59
CA GLU A 48 -14.30 -9.34 -2.55
C GLU A 48 -13.71 -10.69 -3.01
N LYS A 49 -14.13 -11.17 -4.19
CA LYS A 49 -13.64 -12.43 -4.78
C LYS A 49 -12.33 -12.27 -5.53
N ILE A 50 -11.90 -11.05 -5.79
CA ILE A 50 -10.68 -10.79 -6.54
C ILE A 50 -9.44 -11.16 -5.75
N LYS A 51 -8.36 -11.36 -6.51
CA LYS A 51 -7.02 -11.60 -5.96
C LYS A 51 -6.09 -10.53 -6.49
N ILE A 52 -5.32 -9.94 -5.60
CA ILE A 52 -4.24 -9.00 -5.93
C ILE A 52 -3.03 -9.82 -6.32
N LYS A 53 -2.45 -9.50 -7.47
CA LYS A 53 -1.21 -10.10 -7.93
C LYS A 53 -0.05 -9.38 -7.24
N LEU A 54 0.77 -10.13 -6.51
CA LEU A 54 1.97 -9.67 -5.85
C LEU A 54 3.18 -10.27 -6.56
N PHE A 55 4.08 -9.41 -7.01
CA PHE A 55 5.35 -9.75 -7.59
C PHE A 55 6.43 -9.48 -6.55
N GLU A 56 7.29 -10.45 -6.30
CA GLU A 56 8.43 -10.32 -5.40
C GLU A 56 9.69 -10.76 -6.13
N GLU A 57 10.76 -9.99 -6.01
CA GLU A 57 12.09 -10.39 -6.50
C GLU A 57 12.97 -10.70 -5.29
N PHE A 58 13.39 -11.97 -5.18
CA PHE A 58 14.24 -12.42 -4.09
C PHE A 58 15.37 -13.30 -4.64
N GLU A 59 16.62 -12.94 -4.31
CA GLU A 59 17.84 -13.64 -4.76
C GLU A 59 17.90 -13.87 -6.29
N GLY A 60 17.41 -12.91 -7.08
CA GLY A 60 17.39 -12.99 -8.54
C GLY A 60 16.34 -13.96 -9.12
N LYS A 61 15.37 -14.38 -8.30
CA LYS A 61 14.19 -15.14 -8.73
C LYS A 61 12.93 -14.30 -8.57
N GLU A 62 12.06 -14.38 -9.57
CA GLU A 62 10.75 -13.74 -9.55
C GLU A 62 9.68 -14.69 -8.99
N TYR A 63 8.93 -14.22 -8.02
CA TYR A 63 7.80 -14.91 -7.41
C TYR A 63 6.52 -14.15 -7.69
N VAL A 64 5.49 -14.86 -8.17
CA VAL A 64 4.18 -14.29 -8.46
C VAL A 64 3.12 -14.97 -7.61
N ASN A 65 2.57 -14.21 -6.66
CA ASN A 65 1.53 -14.66 -5.75
C ASN A 65 0.20 -13.98 -6.07
N HIS A 66 -0.91 -14.67 -5.77
CA HIS A 66 -2.27 -14.12 -5.92
C HIS A 66 -2.96 -14.16 -4.56
N ILE A 67 -3.01 -13.01 -3.89
CA ILE A 67 -3.54 -12.89 -2.52
C ILE A 67 -4.98 -12.39 -2.59
N GLY A 68 -5.91 -13.13 -2.00
CA GLY A 68 -7.31 -12.70 -1.94
C GLY A 68 -7.49 -11.43 -1.12
N VAL A 69 -8.34 -10.51 -1.57
CA VAL A 69 -8.57 -9.22 -0.89
C VAL A 69 -9.04 -9.39 0.55
N LYS A 70 -9.70 -10.51 0.87
CA LYS A 70 -10.12 -10.86 2.23
C LYS A 70 -8.99 -10.98 3.26
N PHE A 71 -7.74 -11.12 2.83
CA PHE A 71 -6.57 -11.21 3.71
C PHE A 71 -5.97 -9.85 4.04
N PHE A 72 -6.43 -8.79 3.37
CA PHE A 72 -6.00 -7.42 3.64
C PHE A 72 -6.86 -6.82 4.73
N GLU A 73 -6.26 -5.96 5.55
CA GLU A 73 -6.98 -5.19 6.54
C GLU A 73 -8.00 -4.28 5.86
N ARG A 74 -9.21 -4.20 6.45
CA ARG A 74 -10.37 -3.52 5.87
C ARG A 74 -10.75 -2.33 6.71
N PHE A 75 -10.82 -1.16 6.07
CA PHE A 75 -11.20 0.09 6.71
C PHE A 75 -12.59 0.51 6.26
N GLU A 76 -13.43 0.97 7.19
CA GLU A 76 -14.78 1.44 6.86
C GLU A 76 -14.76 2.78 6.14
N THR A 77 -13.80 3.63 6.47
CA THR A 77 -13.63 4.98 5.91
C THR A 77 -12.22 5.17 5.34
N ILE A 78 -12.08 6.16 4.46
CA ILE A 78 -10.76 6.54 3.92
C ILE A 78 -9.90 7.12 5.05
N GLU A 79 -10.50 7.86 5.97
CA GLU A 79 -9.84 8.47 7.12
C GLU A 79 -9.17 7.41 8.00
N ALA A 80 -9.84 6.29 8.27
CA ALA A 80 -9.25 5.19 9.03
C ALA A 80 -8.07 4.55 8.29
N ALA A 81 -8.16 4.38 6.96
CA ALA A 81 -7.04 3.87 6.16
C ALA A 81 -5.84 4.86 6.16
N ARG A 82 -6.10 6.17 6.15
CA ARG A 82 -5.05 7.19 6.26
C ARG A 82 -4.40 7.21 7.65
N GLU A 83 -5.18 7.00 8.70
CA GLU A 83 -4.68 6.91 10.07
C GLU A 83 -3.71 5.74 10.20
N GLU A 84 -4.08 4.56 9.69
CA GLU A 84 -3.20 3.39 9.65
C GLU A 84 -1.90 3.69 8.89
N LEU A 85 -1.98 4.37 7.74
CA LEU A 85 -0.77 4.77 7.01
C LEU A 85 0.17 5.65 7.85
N ASN A 86 -0.38 6.57 8.64
CA ASN A 86 0.42 7.41 9.52
C ASN A 86 1.08 6.58 10.64
N GLU A 87 0.37 5.59 11.19
CA GLU A 87 0.92 4.69 12.20
C GLU A 87 2.02 3.79 11.63
N ILE A 88 1.83 3.22 10.43
CA ILE A 88 2.86 2.44 9.71
C ILE A 88 4.14 3.29 9.52
N VAL A 89 3.98 4.56 9.14
CA VAL A 89 5.10 5.49 8.91
C VAL A 89 5.81 5.85 10.20
N LYS A 90 5.07 6.08 11.29
CA LYS A 90 5.64 6.32 12.62
C LYS A 90 6.39 5.10 13.14
N ALA A 91 5.79 3.92 13.02
CA ALA A 91 6.38 2.65 13.46
C ALA A 91 7.63 2.27 12.65
N SER A 92 7.68 2.63 11.37
CA SER A 92 8.87 2.41 10.52
C SER A 92 10.07 3.28 10.94
N GLY A 93 9.87 4.34 11.73
CA GLY A 93 10.94 5.18 12.27
C GLY A 93 11.13 4.91 13.76
N ASN A 94 11.98 3.95 14.12
CA ASN A 94 12.27 3.68 15.53
C ASN A 94 12.98 4.88 16.18
N SER A 95 12.20 5.64 16.97
CA SER A 95 12.54 6.53 18.10
C SER A 95 13.52 7.70 17.92
N VAL A 96 14.33 7.79 16.87
CA VAL A 96 15.17 8.99 16.58
C VAL A 96 15.14 9.38 15.11
N ASP A 97 14.98 8.41 14.20
CA ASP A 97 14.98 8.65 12.74
C ASP A 97 13.60 8.99 12.16
N SER A 98 12.54 8.93 12.97
CA SER A 98 11.17 9.26 12.56
C SER A 98 10.98 10.73 12.17
N VAL A 99 11.90 11.63 12.54
CA VAL A 99 11.94 13.00 12.01
C VAL A 99 12.26 13.05 10.51
N ASN A 100 12.88 12.00 9.96
CA ASN A 100 13.27 11.93 8.56
C ASN A 100 12.29 11.11 7.71
N SER A 101 11.24 10.53 8.30
CA SER A 101 10.19 9.87 7.53
C SER A 101 9.13 10.88 7.08
N LYS A 102 8.77 10.81 5.80
CA LYS A 102 7.75 11.66 5.19
C LYS A 102 6.80 10.83 4.36
N LEU A 103 5.50 10.99 4.62
CA LEU A 103 4.45 10.48 3.75
C LEU A 103 3.92 11.64 2.90
N VAL A 104 4.02 11.51 1.58
CA VAL A 104 3.59 12.54 0.63
C VAL A 104 2.46 11.99 -0.21
N LYS A 105 1.29 12.64 -0.19
CA LYS A 105 0.21 12.28 -1.10
C LYS A 105 0.63 12.60 -2.54
N SER A 106 0.49 11.63 -3.42
CA SER A 106 0.69 11.79 -4.86
C SER A 106 -0.45 12.61 -5.47
N SER A 107 -0.13 13.45 -6.45
CA SER A 107 -1.13 14.16 -7.26
C SER A 107 -1.88 13.23 -8.20
N GLU A 108 -1.26 12.10 -8.55
CA GLU A 108 -1.82 11.05 -9.40
C GLU A 108 -2.15 9.84 -8.54
N VAL A 109 -3.33 9.27 -8.76
CA VAL A 109 -3.70 7.97 -8.18
C VAL A 109 -3.02 6.90 -9.02
N ALA A 110 -2.39 5.91 -8.37
CA ALA A 110 -1.76 4.80 -9.08
C ALA A 110 -2.79 4.11 -9.99
N VAL A 111 -2.47 4.06 -11.29
CA VAL A 111 -3.20 3.30 -12.32
C VAL A 111 -2.58 1.92 -12.43
#